data_AF-A0A941PIE1-F1
#
_entry.id   AF-A0A941PIE1-F1
#
_cell.length_a   1.000
_cell.length_b   1.000
_cell.length_c   1.000
_cell.angle_alpha   90.00
_cell.angle_beta   90.00
_cell.angle_gamma   90.00
#
_symmetry.space_group_name_H-M   'P 1'
#
loop_
_entity.id
_entity.type
_entity.pdbx_description
1 polymer ?
#
loop_
_entity_poly.entity_id
_entity_poly.type
_entity_poly.pdbx_seq_one_letter_code
_entity_poly.pdbx_strand_id
1 'polypeptide(L)'
;AIESLRDLGYATVALEGETELALADALADPRPAALVVGAEGKGLRPGVAEACEKRARIPIAPAMESLNVSVAAAIALYEAAKR
;
A
#
# COMPACT_ATOMS: atom_id res chain seq x y z
N ALA A 1 10.60 9.71 8.26
CA ALA A 1 9.68 8.64 8.70
C ALA A 1 9.73 7.45 7.73
N ILE A 2 9.25 7.60 6.49
CA ILE A 2 9.33 6.52 5.48
C ILE A 2 10.78 6.10 5.23
N GLU A 3 11.69 7.07 5.06
CA GLU A 3 13.11 6.77 4.86
C GLU A 3 13.70 5.99 6.03
N SER A 4 13.39 6.41 7.26
CA SER A 4 13.81 5.72 8.48
C SER A 4 13.28 4.28 8.56
N LEU A 5 12.06 4.00 8.06
CA LEU A 5 11.54 2.63 7.99
C LEU A 5 12.31 1.77 6.98
N ARG A 6 12.70 2.34 5.84
CA ARG A 6 13.57 1.64 4.87
C ARG A 6 14.94 1.35 5.46
N ASP A 7 15.53 2.32 6.16
CA ASP A 7 16.82 2.15 6.84
C ASP A 7 16.77 1.06 7.93
N LEU A 8 15.60 0.86 8.53
CA LEU A 8 15.33 -0.23 9.48
C LEU A 8 14.99 -1.58 8.80
N GLY A 9 15.03 -1.65 7.47
CA GLY A 9 14.83 -2.88 6.70
C GLY A 9 13.37 -3.21 6.37
N TYR A 10 12.43 -2.29 6.58
CA TYR A 10 11.04 -2.49 6.17
C TYR A 10 10.88 -2.25 4.66
N ALA A 11 10.07 -3.09 4.00
CA ALA A 11 9.57 -2.82 2.66
C ALA A 11 8.42 -1.81 2.75
N THR A 12 8.61 -0.60 2.25
CA THR A 12 7.59 0.46 2.29
C THR A 12 6.62 0.34 1.11
N VAL A 13 5.33 0.16 1.39
CA VAL A 13 4.29 -0.09 0.39
C VAL A 13 3.15 0.92 0.53
N ALA A 14 3.03 1.83 -0.43
CA ALA A 14 1.90 2.74 -0.55
C ALA A 14 0.69 2.04 -1.18
N LEU A 15 -0.47 2.16 -0.56
CA LEU A 15 -1.74 1.76 -1.20
C LEU A 15 -2.24 2.89 -2.10
N GLU A 16 -2.25 2.63 -3.40
CA GLU A 16 -2.66 3.56 -4.45
C GLU A 16 -3.49 2.81 -5.49
N GLY A 17 -4.59 3.41 -5.98
CA GLY A 17 -5.44 2.77 -6.98
C GLY A 17 -4.79 2.73 -8.37
N GLU A 18 -4.09 3.80 -8.73
CA GLU A 18 -3.50 4.06 -10.04
C GLU A 18 -2.08 3.46 -10.18
N THR A 19 -1.97 2.14 -10.07
CA THR A 19 -0.70 1.41 -10.25
C THR A 19 -0.93 -0.02 -10.72
N GLU A 20 0.00 -0.55 -11.51
CA GLU A 20 -0.10 -1.90 -12.08
C GLU A 20 0.31 -3.01 -11.11
N LEU A 21 1.01 -2.69 -10.02
CA LEU A 21 1.45 -3.69 -9.04
C LEU A 21 0.29 -4.09 -8.11
N ALA A 22 -0.06 -5.38 -8.08
CA ALA A 22 -1.06 -5.87 -7.13
C ALA A 22 -0.46 -5.95 -5.72
N LEU A 23 -1.31 -5.74 -4.71
CA LEU A 23 -0.90 -5.78 -3.30
C LEU A 23 -0.26 -7.11 -2.90
N ALA A 24 -0.80 -8.23 -3.36
CA ALA A 24 -0.24 -9.55 -3.09
C ALA A 24 1.20 -9.69 -3.61
N ASP A 25 1.50 -9.15 -4.80
CA ASP A 25 2.84 -9.18 -5.39
C ASP A 25 3.80 -8.21 -4.66
N ALA A 26 3.31 -7.03 -4.27
CA ALA A 26 4.10 -6.09 -3.48
C ALA A 26 4.51 -6.70 -2.13
N LEU A 27 3.57 -7.43 -1.52
CA LEU A 27 3.73 -8.26 -0.34
C LEU A 27 4.25 -9.66 -0.67
N ALA A 28 4.98 -9.89 -1.77
CA ALA A 28 5.76 -11.11 -1.97
C ALA A 28 7.23 -10.96 -1.48
N ASP A 29 7.64 -9.74 -1.13
CA ASP A 29 8.99 -9.40 -0.62
C ASP A 29 9.23 -9.86 0.83
N PRO A 30 10.26 -10.65 1.12
CA PRO A 30 10.43 -11.31 2.42
C PRO A 30 10.63 -10.37 3.61
N ARG A 31 10.89 -9.08 3.38
CA ARG A 31 11.03 -8.06 4.43
C ARG A 31 9.69 -7.77 5.12
N PRO A 32 9.69 -7.34 6.40
CA PRO A 32 8.48 -6.84 7.05
C PRO A 32 7.93 -5.63 6.28
N ALA A 33 6.62 -5.60 6.06
CA ALA A 33 5.99 -4.53 5.30
C ALA A 33 5.62 -3.35 6.19
N ALA A 34 5.95 -2.13 5.76
CA ALA A 34 5.40 -0.89 6.26
C ALA A 34 4.32 -0.41 5.29
N LEU A 35 3.06 -0.67 5.62
CA LEU A 35 1.91 -0.26 4.82
C LEU A 35 1.63 1.23 5.03
N VAL A 36 1.57 1.99 3.94
CA VAL A 36 1.29 3.42 3.95
C VAL A 36 -0.06 3.65 3.29
N VAL A 37 -1.02 4.14 4.08
CA VAL A 37 -2.40 4.38 3.67
C VAL A 37 -2.72 5.86 3.64
N GLY A 38 -3.48 6.27 2.62
CA GLY A 38 -3.89 7.65 2.42
C GLY A 38 -5.00 8.11 3.36
N ALA A 39 -5.37 9.38 3.27
CA ALA A 39 -6.59 9.89 3.89
C ALA A 39 -7.81 9.55 3.02
N GLU A 40 -9.00 9.52 3.62
CA GLU A 40 -10.25 9.38 2.87
C GLU A 40 -10.41 10.48 1.82
N GLY A 41 -10.87 10.11 0.62
CA GLY A 41 -11.08 10.99 -0.53
C GLY A 41 -9.79 11.40 -1.24
N LYS A 42 -8.88 12.10 -0.55
CA LYS A 42 -7.64 12.64 -1.17
C LYS A 42 -6.55 11.60 -1.38
N GLY A 43 -6.67 10.42 -0.76
CA GLY A 43 -5.66 9.38 -0.84
C GLY A 43 -4.33 9.82 -0.21
N LEU A 44 -3.23 9.29 -0.77
CA LEU A 44 -1.88 9.65 -0.36
C LEU A 44 -1.46 10.98 -0.99
N ARG A 45 -0.69 11.79 -0.24
CA ARG A 45 -0.01 12.93 -0.84
C ARG A 45 1.05 12.41 -1.83
N PRO A 46 1.22 13.03 -3.02
CA PRO A 46 2.15 12.53 -4.03
C PRO A 46 3.56 12.24 -3.49
N GLY A 47 4.17 13.18 -2.77
CA GLY A 47 5.51 12.98 -2.20
C GLY A 47 5.59 11.87 -1.13
N VAL A 48 4.48 11.47 -0.52
CA VAL A 48 4.44 10.33 0.43
C VAL A 48 4.40 9.00 -0.35
N ALA A 49 3.63 8.94 -1.43
CA ALA A 49 3.59 7.78 -2.31
C ALA A 49 4.94 7.58 -3.02
N GLU A 50 5.56 8.65 -3.52
CA GLU A 50 6.88 8.64 -4.16
C GLU A 50 8.00 8.25 -3.20
N ALA A 51 7.86 8.54 -1.91
CA ALA A 51 8.83 8.10 -0.91
C ALA A 51 8.74 6.60 -0.61
N CYS A 52 7.65 5.91 -0.97
CA CYS A 52 7.56 4.46 -0.76
C CYS A 52 8.31 3.71 -1.86
N GLU A 53 8.96 2.60 -1.52
CA GLU A 53 9.63 1.74 -2.51
C GLU A 53 8.65 1.14 -3.52
N LYS A 54 7.42 0.86 -3.07
CA LYS A 54 6.37 0.25 -3.89
C LYS A 54 5.07 1.03 -3.77
N ARG A 55 4.35 1.10 -4.88
CA ARG A 55 2.97 1.61 -4.96
C ARG A 55 2.12 0.48 -5.50
N ALA A 56 1.17 0.01 -4.70
CA ALA A 56 0.41 -1.20 -5.00
C ALA A 56 -1.10 -0.95 -4.88
N ARG A 57 -1.88 -1.63 -5.73
CA ARG A 57 -3.34 -1.58 -5.71
C ARG A 57 -3.93 -2.85 -5.14
N ILE A 58 -5.08 -2.71 -4.50
CA ILE A 58 -6.00 -3.83 -4.25
C ILE A 58 -6.84 -3.99 -5.52
N PRO A 59 -6.83 -5.14 -6.22
CA PRO A 59 -7.71 -5.35 -7.36
C PRO A 59 -9.18 -5.22 -6.93
N ILE A 60 -9.91 -4.31 -7.56
CA ILE A 60 -11.34 -4.08 -7.35
C ILE A 60 -12.11 -4.17 -8.67
N ALA A 61 -13.43 -4.24 -8.59
CA ALA A 61 -14.28 -4.29 -9.78
C ALA A 61 -14.11 -3.01 -10.62
N PRO A 62 -14.08 -3.09 -11.97
CA PRO A 62 -13.87 -1.92 -12.85
C PRO A 62 -14.91 -0.80 -12.69
N ALA A 63 -16.09 -1.11 -12.16
CA ALA A 63 -17.14 -0.12 -11.91
C ALA A 63 -16.93 0.71 -10.63
N MET A 64 -15.91 0.40 -9.83
CA MET A 64 -15.59 1.09 -8.59
C MET A 64 -14.35 1.95 -8.77
N GLU A 65 -14.41 3.22 -8.34
CA GLU A 65 -13.27 4.12 -8.40
C GLU A 65 -12.26 3.85 -7.27
N SER A 66 -12.73 3.56 -6.06
CA SER A 66 -11.87 3.32 -4.89
C SER A 66 -12.58 2.54 -3.78
N LEU A 67 -11.78 2.11 -2.80
CA LEU A 67 -12.28 1.57 -1.54
C LEU A 67 -12.22 2.65 -0.45
N ASN A 68 -13.10 2.53 0.54
CA ASN A 68 -12.92 3.25 1.79
C ASN A 68 -11.55 2.91 2.40
N VAL A 69 -10.86 3.91 2.94
CA VAL A 69 -9.50 3.78 3.50
C VAL A 69 -9.39 2.69 4.56
N SER A 70 -10.39 2.55 5.43
CA SER A 70 -10.38 1.55 6.50
C SER A 70 -10.52 0.13 5.94
N VAL A 71 -11.31 -0.03 4.88
CA VAL A 71 -11.47 -1.32 4.17
C VAL A 71 -10.19 -1.69 3.44
N ALA A 72 -9.57 -0.72 2.75
CA ALA A 72 -8.28 -0.95 2.09
C ALA A 72 -7.18 -1.35 3.10
N ALA A 73 -7.11 -0.67 4.25
CA ALA A 73 -6.18 -1.00 5.32
C ALA A 73 -6.44 -2.40 5.90
N ALA A 74 -7.71 -2.75 6.15
CA ALA A 74 -8.09 -4.07 6.67
C ALA A 74 -7.69 -5.20 5.71
N ILE A 75 -7.98 -5.04 4.41
CA ILE A 75 -7.58 -6.00 3.37
C ILE A 75 -6.06 -6.12 3.31
N ALA A 76 -5.34 -5.01 3.38
CA ALA A 76 -3.89 -5.03 3.29
C ALA A 76 -3.23 -5.71 4.49
N LEU A 77 -3.75 -5.48 5.70
CA LEU A 77 -3.30 -6.19 6.90
C LEU A 77 -3.62 -7.68 6.83
N TYR A 78 -4.82 -8.04 6.33
CA TYR A 78 -5.20 -9.43 6.12
C TYR A 78 -4.28 -10.13 5.12
N GLU A 79 -3.98 -9.50 3.99
CA GLU A 79 -3.06 -10.07 2.99
C GLU A 79 -1.63 -10.20 3.53
N ALA A 80 -1.15 -9.20 4.30
CA ALA A 80 0.15 -9.28 4.95
C ALA A 80 0.22 -10.44 5.98
N ALA A 81 -0.89 -10.78 6.63
CA ALA A 81 -0.97 -11.88 7.59
C ALA A 81 -1.07 -13.27 6.94
N LYS A 82 -1.36 -13.38 5.64
CA LYS A 82 -1.42 -14.66 4.91
C LYS A 82 -0.04 -15.19 4.49
N ARG A 83 1.02 -14.47 4.79
CA ARG A 83 2.40 -14.80 4.41
C ARG A 83 3.05 -15.78 5.36
#